data_AF-G0NAB6-F1
#
_entry.id   AF-G0NAB6-F1
#
_cell.length_a   1.000
_cell.length_b   1.000
_cell.length_c   1.000
_cell.angle_alpha   90.00
_cell.angle_beta   90.00
_cell.angle_gamma   90.00
#
_symmetry.space_group_name_H-M   'P 1'
#
loop_
_entity.id
_entity.type
_entity.pdbx_description
1 polymer ?
#
loop_
_entity_poly.entity_id
_entity_poly.type
_entity_poly.pdbx_seq_one_letter_code
_entity_poly.pdbx_strand_id
1 'polypeptide(L)'
;MALFNIPPELWRCGTDGLVANLVIIKLNRTCPHAAPVFNHCCAIHDDCYDNQRGQIPCDTQLCDCMAFYVANDDEAAKCENETKAACGIVREYGHDAYAESVKNASAPAKEKYLRLPEELPSVKEQYKKVFEKCDQQHATLSSCALTYDLCRRGSFIEKSPEGCLLNLVRCLDATKPDRDSNPECDVAIEQALHKMVEKEYHEESHEENHEEIHEEEGEGSGSGHGDVNVLMMQEVLLNKTYIQRVYLQVVRQASSYSWIVYFSFCLTILICCIFSIVGIAQCNKDDHYRDTETINLHVNTTHSATSPASKRSATSSRSETMESEVSSKKK
;
A
#
# COMPACT_ATOMS: atom_id res chain seq x y z
N MET A 1 -27.37 -13.31 -3.85
CA MET A 1 -26.53 -12.67 -2.81
C MET A 1 -26.35 -11.23 -3.22
N ALA A 2 -26.43 -10.29 -2.29
CA ALA A 2 -26.17 -8.88 -2.61
C ALA A 2 -24.66 -8.71 -2.85
N LEU A 3 -24.28 -8.26 -4.05
CA LEU A 3 -22.90 -7.97 -4.44
C LEU A 3 -22.43 -6.64 -3.82
N PHE A 4 -22.77 -6.31 -2.57
CA PHE A 4 -22.32 -5.05 -1.94
C PHE A 4 -22.73 -3.80 -2.73
N ASN A 5 -23.87 -3.86 -3.45
CA ASN A 5 -24.32 -2.87 -4.43
C ASN A 5 -23.39 -2.68 -5.65
N ILE A 6 -22.40 -3.56 -5.85
CA ILE A 6 -21.56 -3.63 -7.03
C ILE A 6 -22.29 -4.45 -8.11
N PRO A 7 -22.52 -3.90 -9.31
CA PRO A 7 -23.04 -4.68 -10.42
C PRO A 7 -22.13 -5.88 -10.76
N PRO A 8 -22.67 -7.08 -11.07
CA PRO A 8 -21.87 -8.27 -11.35
C PRO A 8 -20.76 -8.06 -12.40
N GLU A 9 -21.04 -7.26 -13.43
CA GLU A 9 -20.12 -6.92 -14.51
C GLU A 9 -18.98 -5.98 -14.11
N LEU A 10 -19.09 -5.32 -12.95
CA LEU A 10 -18.06 -4.44 -12.38
C LEU A 10 -17.29 -5.12 -11.24
N TRP A 11 -17.62 -6.37 -10.90
CA TRP A 11 -16.83 -7.18 -9.98
C TRP A 11 -15.55 -7.69 -10.65
N ARG A 12 -14.41 -7.54 -9.97
CA ARG A 12 -13.04 -7.77 -10.50
C ARG A 12 -12.26 -8.83 -9.75
N CYS A 13 -12.59 -9.11 -8.49
CA CYS A 13 -11.84 -10.11 -7.76
C CYS A 13 -12.23 -11.54 -8.18
N GLY A 14 -11.32 -12.21 -8.90
CA GLY A 14 -11.43 -13.61 -9.32
C GLY A 14 -11.51 -13.76 -10.84
N THR A 15 -10.84 -14.80 -11.37
CA THR A 15 -10.64 -15.00 -12.81
C THR A 15 -11.84 -15.58 -13.55
N ASP A 16 -12.72 -16.31 -12.85
CA ASP A 16 -13.92 -16.91 -13.43
C ASP A 16 -15.14 -16.77 -12.51
N GLY A 17 -16.32 -17.13 -13.02
CA GLY A 17 -17.58 -17.01 -12.26
C GLY A 17 -17.62 -17.87 -10.99
N LEU A 18 -16.84 -18.95 -10.89
CA LEU A 18 -16.80 -19.81 -9.71
C LEU A 18 -15.91 -19.20 -8.63
N VAL A 19 -14.67 -18.85 -8.98
CA VAL A 19 -13.69 -18.20 -8.10
C VAL A 19 -14.23 -16.85 -7.63
N ALA A 20 -14.75 -16.03 -8.54
CA ALA A 20 -15.36 -14.75 -8.18
C ALA A 20 -16.51 -14.94 -7.18
N ASN A 21 -17.40 -15.91 -7.41
CA ASN A 21 -18.50 -16.20 -6.48
C ASN A 21 -18.00 -16.69 -5.11
N LEU A 22 -16.93 -17.50 -5.05
CA LEU A 22 -16.32 -17.90 -3.78
C LEU A 22 -15.76 -16.69 -3.01
N VAL A 23 -15.07 -15.77 -3.71
CA VAL A 23 -14.56 -14.53 -3.12
C VAL A 23 -15.72 -13.68 -2.59
N ILE A 24 -16.77 -13.49 -3.37
CA ILE A 24 -17.98 -12.74 -2.95
C ILE A 24 -18.60 -13.35 -1.70
N ILE A 25 -18.81 -14.67 -1.68
CA ILE A 25 -19.36 -15.39 -0.52
C ILE A 25 -18.50 -15.15 0.72
N LYS A 26 -17.17 -15.19 0.55
CA LYS A 26 -16.24 -15.06 1.66
C LYS A 26 -16.21 -13.64 2.21
N LEU A 27 -16.10 -12.63 1.35
CA LEU A 27 -16.16 -11.22 1.75
C LEU A 27 -17.50 -10.86 2.39
N ASN A 28 -18.61 -11.38 1.85
CA ASN A 28 -19.95 -11.11 2.40
C ASN A 28 -20.16 -11.67 3.81
N ARG A 29 -19.40 -12.70 4.18
CA ARG A 29 -19.45 -13.28 5.52
C ARG A 29 -18.48 -12.63 6.50
N THR A 30 -17.34 -12.13 6.02
CA THR A 30 -16.26 -11.66 6.89
C THR A 30 -16.19 -10.13 6.99
N CYS A 31 -16.22 -9.41 5.87
CA CYS A 31 -15.99 -7.95 5.80
C CYS A 31 -16.76 -7.29 4.63
N PRO A 32 -18.10 -7.31 4.65
CA PRO A 32 -18.90 -6.85 3.51
C PRO A 32 -18.63 -5.39 3.11
N HIS A 33 -18.30 -4.52 4.09
CA HIS A 33 -18.01 -3.11 3.84
C HIS A 33 -16.63 -2.85 3.20
N ALA A 34 -15.71 -3.81 3.29
CA ALA A 34 -14.40 -3.72 2.62
C ALA A 34 -14.44 -4.21 1.17
N ALA A 35 -15.55 -4.81 0.72
CA ALA A 35 -15.64 -5.39 -0.61
C ALA A 35 -15.37 -4.38 -1.74
N PRO A 36 -15.87 -3.12 -1.72
CA PRO A 36 -15.56 -2.18 -2.78
C PRO A 36 -14.07 -1.80 -2.85
N VAL A 37 -13.39 -1.63 -1.72
CA VAL A 37 -11.96 -1.27 -1.70
C VAL A 37 -11.09 -2.44 -2.15
N PHE A 38 -11.44 -3.68 -1.80
CA PHE A 38 -10.76 -4.86 -2.33
C PHE A 38 -11.06 -5.08 -3.81
N ASN A 39 -12.30 -4.84 -4.25
CA ASN A 39 -12.66 -4.86 -5.67
C ASN A 39 -11.82 -3.86 -6.47
N HIS A 40 -11.52 -2.69 -5.89
CA HIS A 40 -10.63 -1.71 -6.48
C HIS A 40 -9.17 -2.21 -6.58
N CYS A 41 -8.63 -2.83 -5.53
CA CYS A 41 -7.31 -3.47 -5.60
C CYS A 41 -7.24 -4.52 -6.72
N CYS A 42 -8.30 -5.32 -6.89
CA CYS A 42 -8.38 -6.30 -7.98
C CYS A 42 -8.46 -5.62 -9.35
N ALA A 43 -9.15 -4.48 -9.48
CA ALA A 43 -9.19 -3.72 -10.74
C ALA A 43 -7.80 -3.21 -11.16
N ILE A 44 -6.99 -2.76 -10.20
CA ILE A 44 -5.59 -2.36 -10.44
C ILE A 44 -4.76 -3.57 -10.90
N HIS A 45 -4.95 -4.72 -10.25
CA HIS A 45 -4.27 -5.96 -10.62
C HIS A 45 -4.65 -6.46 -12.02
N ASP A 46 -5.93 -6.42 -12.37
CA ASP A 46 -6.44 -6.76 -13.71
C ASP A 46 -5.78 -5.88 -14.78
N ASP A 47 -5.75 -4.56 -14.60
CA ASP A 47 -5.06 -3.66 -15.54
C ASP A 47 -3.55 -3.99 -15.59
N CYS A 48 -2.90 -4.25 -14.45
CA CYS A 48 -1.48 -4.63 -14.43
C CYS A 48 -1.20 -5.92 -15.23
N TYR A 49 -2.09 -6.91 -15.10
CA TYR A 49 -2.07 -8.17 -15.85
C TYR A 49 -2.34 -7.94 -17.34
N ASP A 50 -3.38 -7.19 -17.70
CA ASP A 50 -3.75 -6.90 -19.09
C ASP A 50 -2.61 -6.16 -19.82
N ASN A 51 -1.88 -5.30 -19.10
CA ASN A 51 -0.72 -4.58 -19.62
C ASN A 51 0.61 -5.33 -19.51
N GLN A 52 0.59 -6.58 -19.04
CA GLN A 52 1.76 -7.45 -19.01
C GLN A 52 2.96 -6.85 -18.25
N ARG A 53 2.73 -6.18 -17.11
CA ARG A 53 3.81 -5.52 -16.33
C ARG A 53 4.68 -6.45 -15.49
N GLY A 54 4.39 -7.74 -15.55
CA GLY A 54 5.07 -8.81 -14.83
C GLY A 54 4.18 -9.36 -13.72
N GLN A 55 4.04 -10.68 -13.65
CA GLN A 55 3.19 -11.32 -12.64
C GLN A 55 3.60 -10.93 -11.20
N ILE A 56 4.87 -11.09 -10.85
CA ILE A 56 5.40 -10.80 -9.50
C ILE A 56 5.15 -9.35 -9.06
N PRO A 57 5.48 -8.31 -9.85
CA PRO A 57 5.18 -6.93 -9.45
C PRO A 57 3.68 -6.67 -9.35
N CYS A 58 2.86 -7.19 -10.27
CA CYS A 58 1.40 -7.05 -10.19
C CYS A 58 0.82 -7.70 -8.92
N ASP A 59 1.21 -8.94 -8.62
CA ASP A 59 0.77 -9.66 -7.42
C ASP A 59 1.23 -8.94 -6.15
N THR A 60 2.43 -8.38 -6.16
CA THR A 60 2.94 -7.58 -5.02
C THR A 60 2.10 -6.34 -4.82
N GLN A 61 1.78 -5.61 -5.88
CA GLN A 61 0.91 -4.44 -5.82
C GLN A 61 -0.49 -4.77 -5.30
N LEU A 62 -1.08 -5.89 -5.74
CA LEU A 62 -2.36 -6.38 -5.23
C LEU A 62 -2.31 -6.65 -3.72
N CYS A 63 -1.29 -7.38 -3.28
CA CYS A 63 -1.11 -7.72 -1.87
C CYS A 63 -0.89 -6.47 -1.00
N ASP A 64 -0.07 -5.52 -1.46
CA ASP A 64 0.23 -4.29 -0.75
C ASP A 64 -1.02 -3.39 -0.65
N CYS A 65 -1.82 -3.31 -1.72
CA CYS A 65 -3.10 -2.60 -1.71
C CYS A 65 -4.06 -3.18 -0.68
N MET A 66 -4.25 -4.50 -0.65
CA MET A 66 -5.11 -5.16 0.33
C MET A 66 -4.59 -4.99 1.76
N ALA A 67 -3.28 -5.15 1.97
CA ALA A 67 -2.63 -5.02 3.27
C ALA A 67 -2.75 -3.59 3.81
N PHE A 68 -2.67 -2.58 2.94
CA PHE A 68 -2.89 -1.18 3.32
C PHE A 68 -4.29 -0.99 3.93
N TYR A 69 -5.35 -1.48 3.28
CA TYR A 69 -6.70 -1.36 3.83
C TYR A 69 -6.87 -2.18 5.11
N VAL A 70 -6.38 -3.41 5.16
CA VAL A 70 -6.40 -4.24 6.38
C VAL A 70 -5.74 -3.53 7.57
N ALA A 71 -4.68 -2.76 7.33
CA ALA A 71 -3.96 -2.04 8.38
C ALA A 71 -4.61 -0.71 8.81
N ASN A 72 -5.49 -0.12 7.97
CA ASN A 72 -5.99 1.25 8.17
C ASN A 72 -7.52 1.35 8.23
N ASP A 73 -8.26 0.25 8.07
CA ASP A 73 -9.72 0.21 8.08
C ASP A 73 -10.20 -0.98 8.92
N ASP A 74 -11.00 -0.70 9.96
CA ASP A 74 -11.47 -1.70 10.93
C ASP A 74 -12.37 -2.77 10.29
N GLU A 75 -13.10 -2.43 9.22
CA GLU A 75 -13.93 -3.40 8.49
C GLU A 75 -13.05 -4.30 7.62
N ALA A 76 -12.04 -3.74 6.95
CA ALA A 76 -11.06 -4.50 6.17
C ALA A 76 -10.18 -5.40 7.05
N ALA A 77 -9.83 -4.95 8.27
CA ALA A 77 -9.04 -5.71 9.23
C ALA A 77 -9.65 -7.09 9.54
N LYS A 78 -10.98 -7.20 9.52
CA LYS A 78 -11.70 -8.48 9.71
C LYS A 78 -11.34 -9.53 8.65
N CYS A 79 -10.85 -9.09 7.48
CA CYS A 79 -10.46 -9.93 6.35
C CYS A 79 -8.94 -10.14 6.22
N GLU A 80 -8.16 -9.95 7.29
CA GLU A 80 -6.71 -10.15 7.26
C GLU A 80 -6.32 -11.57 6.78
N ASN A 81 -7.02 -12.61 7.23
CA ASN A 81 -6.68 -13.98 6.85
C ASN A 81 -7.05 -14.25 5.38
N GLU A 82 -8.17 -13.72 4.93
CA GLU A 82 -8.67 -13.81 3.56
C GLU A 82 -7.73 -13.13 2.57
N THR A 83 -7.26 -11.92 2.90
CA THR A 83 -6.32 -11.17 2.08
C THR A 83 -4.94 -11.85 2.02
N LYS A 84 -4.44 -12.38 3.14
CA LYS A 84 -3.23 -13.22 3.15
C LYS A 84 -3.37 -14.47 2.28
N ALA A 85 -4.51 -15.16 2.37
CA ALA A 85 -4.78 -16.33 1.55
C ALA A 85 -4.87 -15.98 0.06
N ALA A 86 -5.59 -14.90 -0.29
CA ALA A 86 -5.68 -14.41 -1.66
C ALA A 86 -4.30 -14.06 -2.22
N CYS A 87 -3.46 -13.36 -1.45
CA CYS A 87 -2.08 -13.04 -1.83
C CYS A 87 -1.23 -14.31 -2.08
N GLY A 88 -1.36 -15.33 -1.24
CA GLY A 88 -0.69 -16.62 -1.46
C GLY A 88 -1.15 -17.29 -2.74
N ILE A 89 -2.47 -17.31 -2.99
CA ILE A 89 -3.08 -17.96 -4.16
C ILE A 89 -2.62 -17.28 -5.46
N VAL A 90 -2.64 -15.95 -5.56
CA VAL A 90 -2.24 -15.26 -6.79
C VAL A 90 -0.75 -15.45 -7.09
N ARG A 91 0.11 -15.47 -6.06
CA ARG A 91 1.55 -15.69 -6.25
C ARG A 91 1.87 -17.11 -6.69
N GLU A 92 1.16 -18.10 -6.15
CA GLU A 92 1.43 -19.51 -6.44
C GLU A 92 0.75 -19.99 -7.74
N TYR A 93 -0.48 -19.54 -8.01
CA TYR A 93 -1.33 -20.04 -9.09
C TYR A 93 -1.71 -18.98 -10.13
N GLY A 94 -1.28 -17.72 -9.97
CA GLY A 94 -1.65 -16.63 -10.87
C GLY A 94 -0.92 -16.62 -12.22
N HIS A 95 0.05 -17.53 -12.44
CA HIS A 95 0.82 -17.59 -13.68
C HIS A 95 -0.06 -17.77 -14.92
N ASP A 96 -1.00 -18.70 -14.86
CA ASP A 96 -1.87 -18.99 -16.00
C ASP A 96 -2.84 -17.83 -16.26
N ALA A 97 -3.39 -17.23 -15.20
CA ALA A 97 -4.21 -16.03 -15.30
C ALA A 97 -3.45 -14.84 -15.93
N TYR A 98 -2.18 -14.65 -15.55
CA TYR A 98 -1.30 -13.63 -16.10
C TYR A 98 -0.94 -13.90 -17.58
N ALA A 99 -0.70 -15.16 -17.95
CA ALA A 99 -0.43 -15.54 -19.34
C ALA A 99 -1.68 -15.39 -20.23
N GLU A 100 -2.87 -15.62 -19.67
CA GLU A 100 -4.14 -15.53 -20.39
C GLU A 100 -4.64 -14.09 -20.60
N SER A 101 -4.28 -13.14 -19.73
CA SER A 101 -4.69 -11.74 -19.89
C SER A 101 -4.22 -11.12 -21.21
N VAL A 102 -3.08 -11.58 -21.77
CA VAL A 102 -2.59 -11.22 -23.12
C VAL A 102 -3.67 -11.40 -24.20
N LYS A 103 -4.46 -12.47 -24.10
CA LYS A 103 -5.46 -12.83 -25.13
C LYS A 103 -6.70 -11.94 -25.05
N ASN A 104 -6.94 -11.31 -23.91
CA ASN A 104 -8.13 -10.49 -23.65
C ASN A 104 -7.89 -8.99 -23.90
N ALA A 105 -6.63 -8.57 -24.07
CA ALA A 105 -6.26 -7.18 -24.34
C ALA A 105 -6.77 -6.64 -25.71
N SER A 106 -7.18 -7.50 -26.64
CA SER A 106 -7.56 -7.07 -28.00
C SER A 106 -9.03 -6.67 -28.14
N ALA A 107 -9.38 -5.44 -27.74
CA ALA A 107 -10.43 -4.55 -28.31
C ALA A 107 -11.94 -4.58 -27.89
N PRO A 108 -12.67 -5.67 -27.55
CA PRO A 108 -14.06 -5.56 -27.07
C PRO A 108 -14.15 -5.26 -25.56
N ALA A 109 -13.01 -5.19 -24.87
CA ALA A 109 -12.90 -4.87 -23.44
C ALA A 109 -13.36 -3.43 -23.09
N LYS A 110 -13.15 -2.46 -24.00
CA LYS A 110 -13.41 -1.02 -23.75
C LYS A 110 -14.86 -0.72 -23.37
N GLU A 111 -15.84 -1.29 -24.07
CA GLU A 111 -17.26 -1.10 -23.74
C GLU A 111 -17.69 -1.91 -22.52
N LYS A 112 -17.18 -3.13 -22.37
CA LYS A 112 -17.50 -4.00 -21.23
C LYS A 112 -17.13 -3.33 -19.90
N TYR A 113 -16.08 -2.53 -19.91
CA TYR A 113 -15.55 -1.93 -18.69
C TYR A 113 -16.03 -0.52 -18.46
N LEU A 114 -16.61 0.19 -19.43
CA LEU A 114 -16.93 1.61 -19.30
C LEU A 114 -17.93 1.88 -18.16
N ARG A 115 -17.43 2.39 -17.03
CA ARG A 115 -18.24 2.93 -15.94
C ARG A 115 -17.95 4.41 -15.76
N LEU A 116 -18.97 5.23 -15.94
CA LEU A 116 -18.91 6.67 -15.70
C LEU A 116 -19.51 6.97 -14.32
N PRO A 117 -19.05 8.03 -13.61
CA PRO A 117 -19.62 8.42 -12.33
C PRO A 117 -21.05 8.95 -12.55
N GLU A 118 -22.05 8.15 -12.16
CA GLU A 118 -23.47 8.50 -12.34
C GLU A 118 -23.92 9.60 -11.38
N GLU A 119 -23.34 9.61 -10.18
CA GLU A 119 -23.66 10.59 -9.14
C GLU A 119 -22.97 11.95 -9.38
N LEU A 120 -22.21 12.08 -10.48
CA LEU A 120 -21.58 13.32 -10.92
C LEU A 120 -21.79 13.61 -12.42
N PRO A 121 -23.04 13.88 -12.87
CA PRO A 121 -23.37 14.01 -14.29
C PRO A 121 -22.58 15.10 -15.02
N SER A 122 -22.20 16.16 -14.31
CA SER A 122 -21.49 17.33 -14.86
C SER A 122 -20.08 17.03 -15.37
N VAL A 123 -19.44 15.96 -14.89
CA VAL A 123 -18.08 15.58 -15.32
C VAL A 123 -18.08 14.37 -16.25
N LYS A 124 -19.26 13.82 -16.56
CA LYS A 124 -19.44 12.58 -17.32
C LYS A 124 -18.72 12.62 -18.67
N GLU A 125 -18.80 13.74 -19.40
CA GLU A 125 -18.15 13.91 -20.69
C GLU A 125 -16.63 13.98 -20.58
N GLN A 126 -16.10 14.68 -19.55
CA GLN A 126 -14.67 14.73 -19.27
C GLN A 126 -14.17 13.35 -18.86
N TYR A 127 -14.93 12.63 -18.03
CA TYR A 127 -14.59 11.28 -17.60
C TYR A 127 -14.58 10.29 -18.76
N LYS A 128 -15.51 10.43 -19.72
CA LYS A 128 -15.51 9.62 -20.95
C LYS A 128 -14.23 9.84 -21.76
N LYS A 129 -13.74 11.08 -21.87
CA LYS A 129 -12.45 11.38 -22.52
C LYS A 129 -11.28 10.71 -21.81
N VAL A 130 -11.32 10.57 -20.48
CA VAL A 130 -10.30 9.82 -19.74
C VAL A 130 -10.24 8.37 -20.24
N PHE A 131 -11.36 7.67 -20.38
CA PHE A 131 -11.38 6.31 -20.94
C PHE A 131 -10.86 6.23 -22.38
N GLU A 132 -11.20 7.21 -23.21
CA GLU A 132 -10.75 7.26 -24.60
C GLU A 132 -9.23 7.41 -24.71
N LYS A 133 -8.62 8.18 -23.79
CA LYS A 133 -7.19 8.50 -23.81
C LYS A 133 -6.32 7.57 -22.97
N CYS A 134 -6.87 6.94 -21.94
CA CYS A 134 -6.18 6.04 -21.02
C CYS A 134 -6.53 4.58 -21.36
N ASP A 135 -5.92 4.03 -22.40
CA ASP A 135 -6.26 2.71 -22.95
C ASP A 135 -5.78 1.52 -22.10
N GLN A 136 -4.90 1.76 -21.13
CA GLN A 136 -4.30 0.76 -20.25
C GLN A 136 -4.94 0.67 -18.86
N GLN A 137 -5.94 1.49 -18.53
CA GLN A 137 -6.43 1.62 -17.14
C GLN A 137 -7.95 1.53 -16.99
N HIS A 138 -8.63 0.85 -17.91
CA HIS A 138 -10.10 0.88 -17.92
C HIS A 138 -10.70 0.24 -16.67
N ALA A 139 -10.13 -0.84 -16.14
CA ALA A 139 -10.68 -1.47 -14.94
C ALA A 139 -10.53 -0.55 -13.72
N THR A 140 -9.34 0.02 -13.54
CA THR A 140 -9.03 0.94 -12.44
C THR A 140 -9.89 2.20 -12.49
N LEU A 141 -9.97 2.86 -13.65
CA LEU A 141 -10.79 4.06 -13.84
C LEU A 141 -12.27 3.77 -13.56
N SER A 142 -12.79 2.67 -14.08
CA SER A 142 -14.17 2.26 -13.80
C SER A 142 -14.42 1.96 -12.34
N SER A 143 -13.45 1.36 -11.66
CA SER A 143 -13.54 1.12 -10.24
C SER A 143 -13.47 2.42 -9.43
N CYS A 144 -12.72 3.44 -9.87
CA CYS A 144 -12.75 4.77 -9.24
C CYS A 144 -14.15 5.38 -9.30
N ALA A 145 -14.77 5.38 -10.49
CA ALA A 145 -16.14 5.87 -10.68
C ALA A 145 -17.17 5.09 -9.85
N LEU A 146 -17.07 3.75 -9.82
CA LEU A 146 -17.94 2.90 -9.01
C LEU A 146 -17.80 3.20 -7.52
N THR A 147 -16.58 3.29 -6.99
CA THR A 147 -16.34 3.58 -5.57
C THR A 147 -16.90 4.94 -5.18
N TYR A 148 -16.81 5.94 -6.07
CA TYR A 148 -17.45 7.24 -5.88
C TYR A 148 -18.98 7.12 -5.80
N ASP A 149 -19.62 6.44 -6.76
CA ASP A 149 -21.09 6.29 -6.77
C ASP A 149 -21.59 5.53 -5.52
N LEU A 150 -20.88 4.49 -5.10
CA LEU A 150 -21.19 3.73 -3.89
C LEU A 150 -21.05 4.60 -2.62
N CYS A 151 -20.02 5.44 -2.58
CA CYS A 151 -19.82 6.42 -1.51
C CYS A 151 -20.99 7.41 -1.44
N ARG A 152 -21.36 8.01 -2.58
CA ARG A 152 -22.46 8.99 -2.68
C ARG A 152 -23.82 8.40 -2.31
N ARG A 153 -24.07 7.14 -2.61
CA ARG A 153 -25.32 6.43 -2.26
C ARG A 153 -25.38 5.96 -0.79
N GLY A 154 -24.39 6.27 0.03
CA GLY A 154 -24.39 5.93 1.46
C GLY A 154 -24.08 4.47 1.75
N SER A 155 -23.36 3.76 0.87
CA SER A 155 -22.91 2.38 1.15
C SER A 155 -21.69 2.31 2.09
N PHE A 156 -21.11 3.47 2.45
CA PHE A 156 -20.00 3.58 3.38
C PHE A 156 -20.39 4.44 4.58
N ILE A 157 -19.83 4.11 5.75
CA ILE A 157 -19.96 4.84 7.01
C ILE A 157 -19.67 6.33 6.75
N GLU A 158 -20.69 7.17 6.98
CA GLU A 158 -20.70 8.64 7.00
C GLU A 158 -19.53 9.34 6.30
N LYS A 159 -19.53 9.34 4.96
CA LYS A 159 -18.68 10.24 4.19
C LYS A 159 -19.51 11.37 3.61
N SER A 160 -19.05 12.60 3.83
CA SER A 160 -19.64 13.78 3.21
C SER A 160 -19.49 13.71 1.67
N PRO A 161 -20.34 14.43 0.91
CA PRO A 161 -20.21 14.58 -0.54
C PRO A 161 -18.77 14.87 -1.00
N GLU A 162 -18.12 15.79 -0.32
CA GLU A 162 -16.77 16.28 -0.59
C GLU A 162 -15.74 15.19 -0.29
N GLY A 163 -15.97 14.41 0.78
CA GLY A 163 -15.16 13.24 1.11
C GLY A 163 -15.20 12.17 0.01
N CYS A 164 -16.37 11.93 -0.59
CA CYS A 164 -16.49 11.04 -1.75
C CYS A 164 -15.76 11.59 -2.97
N LEU A 165 -15.91 12.89 -3.27
CA LEU A 165 -15.23 13.53 -4.39
C LEU A 165 -13.71 13.50 -4.22
N LEU A 166 -13.21 13.81 -3.03
CA LEU A 166 -11.78 13.74 -2.72
C LEU A 166 -11.22 12.33 -2.93
N ASN A 167 -11.99 11.29 -2.58
CA ASN A 167 -11.57 9.91 -2.84
C ASN A 167 -11.53 9.60 -4.35
N LEU A 168 -12.48 10.12 -5.15
CA LEU A 168 -12.42 9.99 -6.61
C LEU A 168 -11.19 10.68 -7.19
N VAL A 169 -10.90 11.90 -6.74
CA VAL A 169 -9.72 12.67 -7.15
C VAL A 169 -8.43 11.91 -6.82
N ARG A 170 -8.30 11.42 -5.58
CA ARG A 170 -7.15 10.62 -5.14
C ARG A 170 -7.02 9.32 -5.93
N CYS A 171 -8.12 8.64 -6.21
CA CYS A 171 -8.15 7.41 -6.98
C CYS A 171 -7.62 7.65 -8.40
N LEU A 172 -8.09 8.72 -9.06
CA LEU A 172 -7.60 9.11 -10.38
C LEU A 172 -6.11 9.48 -10.33
N ASP A 173 -5.67 10.30 -9.37
CA ASP A 173 -4.26 10.69 -9.26
C ASP A 173 -3.33 9.49 -8.99
N ALA A 174 -3.77 8.54 -8.16
CA ALA A 174 -3.04 7.32 -7.84
C ALA A 174 -2.79 6.42 -9.05
N THR A 175 -3.51 6.58 -10.16
CA THR A 175 -3.23 5.81 -11.37
C THR A 175 -1.94 6.25 -12.08
N LYS A 176 -1.35 7.40 -11.71
CA LYS A 176 -0.18 8.00 -12.39
C LYS A 176 1.04 7.09 -12.53
N PRO A 177 1.50 6.34 -11.51
CA PRO A 177 2.66 5.45 -11.66
C PRO A 177 2.42 4.35 -12.69
N ASP A 178 1.13 4.00 -12.87
CA ASP A 178 0.65 2.94 -13.71
C ASP A 178 0.15 3.45 -15.07
N ARG A 179 0.29 4.74 -15.39
CA ARG A 179 0.00 5.23 -16.73
C ARG A 179 1.24 4.98 -17.58
N ASP A 180 1.03 4.44 -18.78
CA ASP A 180 2.09 4.50 -19.78
C ASP A 180 2.44 5.97 -20.07
N SER A 181 3.53 6.20 -20.80
CA SER A 181 4.01 7.56 -21.12
C SER A 181 3.11 8.34 -22.09
N ASN A 182 1.81 8.05 -22.15
CA ASN A 182 0.84 8.75 -22.98
C ASN A 182 0.44 10.09 -22.34
N PRO A 183 0.98 11.23 -22.83
CA PRO A 183 0.69 12.54 -22.26
C PRO A 183 -0.78 12.94 -22.43
N GLU A 184 -1.50 12.35 -23.40
CA GLU A 184 -2.92 12.67 -23.61
C GLU A 184 -3.80 12.09 -22.48
N CYS A 185 -3.42 10.96 -21.90
CA CYS A 185 -4.12 10.38 -20.75
C CYS A 185 -3.98 11.30 -19.52
N ASP A 186 -2.77 11.77 -19.23
CA ASP A 186 -2.53 12.72 -18.14
C ASP A 186 -3.32 14.02 -18.31
N VAL A 187 -3.32 14.58 -19.53
CA VAL A 187 -4.10 15.78 -19.84
C VAL A 187 -5.61 15.53 -19.67
N ALA A 188 -6.12 14.38 -20.11
CA ALA A 188 -7.54 14.05 -19.94
C ALA A 188 -7.93 13.93 -18.46
N ILE A 189 -7.08 13.30 -17.63
CA ILE A 189 -7.29 13.20 -16.19
C ILE A 189 -7.23 14.59 -15.55
N GLU A 190 -6.22 15.41 -15.85
CA GLU A 190 -6.13 16.78 -15.32
C GLU A 190 -7.38 17.61 -15.68
N GLN A 191 -7.91 17.48 -16.89
CA GLN A 191 -9.14 18.16 -17.32
C GLN A 191 -10.38 17.68 -16.55
N ALA A 192 -10.50 16.37 -16.32
CA ALA A 192 -11.60 15.81 -15.53
C ALA A 192 -11.53 16.27 -14.08
N LEU A 193 -10.34 16.24 -13.47
CA LEU A 193 -10.09 16.70 -12.11
C LEU A 193 -10.41 18.20 -11.95
N HIS A 194 -9.96 19.03 -12.88
CA HIS A 194 -10.28 20.46 -12.86
C HIS A 194 -11.79 20.70 -12.90
N LYS A 195 -12.53 19.94 -13.73
CA LYS A 195 -13.99 20.08 -13.83
C LYS A 195 -14.72 19.62 -12.57
N MET A 196 -14.19 18.61 -11.87
CA MET A 196 -14.72 18.16 -10.58
C MET A 196 -14.61 19.27 -9.52
N VAL A 197 -13.46 19.92 -9.41
CA VAL A 197 -13.19 20.96 -8.40
C VAL A 197 -13.93 22.26 -8.71
N GLU A 198 -14.02 22.67 -9.98
CA GLU A 198 -14.70 23.91 -10.39
C GLU A 198 -16.20 23.92 -10.01
N LYS A 199 -16.85 22.75 -10.01
CA LYS A 199 -18.30 22.68 -9.75
C LYS A 199 -18.66 22.81 -8.28
N GLU A 200 -17.92 22.16 -7.37
CA GLU A 200 -18.19 22.30 -5.93
C GLU A 200 -18.13 23.76 -5.51
N TYR A 201 -17.18 24.52 -6.07
CA TYR A 201 -17.06 25.95 -5.81
C TYR A 201 -18.29 26.78 -6.21
N HIS A 202 -18.95 26.41 -7.31
CA HIS A 202 -20.10 27.16 -7.81
C HIS A 202 -21.40 26.80 -7.11
N GLU A 203 -21.57 25.56 -6.65
CA GLU A 203 -22.75 25.15 -5.89
C GLU A 203 -22.77 25.78 -4.49
N GLU A 204 -21.62 25.87 -3.80
CA GLU A 204 -21.51 26.55 -2.50
C GLU A 204 -21.81 28.07 -2.59
N SER A 205 -21.30 28.74 -3.64
CA SER A 205 -21.49 30.20 -3.82
C SER A 205 -22.94 30.63 -4.09
N HIS A 206 -23.80 29.69 -4.49
CA HIS A 206 -25.20 29.94 -4.80
C HIS A 206 -26.14 29.69 -3.61
N GLU A 207 -25.71 28.92 -2.59
CA GLU A 207 -26.46 28.73 -1.34
C GLU A 207 -26.27 29.90 -0.36
N GLU A 208 -25.13 30.60 -0.37
CA GLU A 208 -24.90 31.77 0.51
C GLU A 208 -25.71 33.03 0.14
N ASN A 209 -26.43 33.04 -0.99
CA ASN A 209 -27.21 34.20 -1.43
C ASN A 209 -28.74 34.06 -1.24
N HIS A 210 -29.20 33.07 -0.45
CA HIS A 210 -30.63 32.85 -0.21
C HIS A 210 -31.02 32.80 1.28
N GLU A 211 -30.26 33.47 2.15
CA GLU A 211 -30.69 33.78 3.52
C GLU A 211 -31.39 35.15 3.53
N GLU A 212 -32.69 35.13 3.19
CA GLU A 212 -33.57 36.29 3.35
C GLU A 212 -33.94 36.42 4.84
N ILE A 213 -33.64 37.61 5.36
CA ILE A 213 -33.79 38.08 6.73
C ILE A 213 -35.14 37.66 7.35
N HIS A 214 -35.07 36.81 8.37
CA HIS A 214 -36.09 36.73 9.42
C HIS A 214 -35.39 36.97 10.77
N GLU A 215 -35.59 38.18 11.30
CA GLU A 215 -35.24 38.53 12.68
C GLU A 215 -36.19 37.79 13.63
N GLU A 216 -35.69 36.81 14.38
CA GLU A 216 -36.26 36.46 15.68
C GLU A 216 -35.13 36.27 16.72
N GLU A 217 -35.26 37.02 17.81
CA GLU A 217 -34.41 36.95 18.99
C GLU A 217 -34.64 35.61 19.72
N GLY A 218 -33.56 34.87 19.97
CA GLY A 218 -33.61 33.64 20.77
C GLY A 218 -32.24 33.28 21.31
N GLU A 219 -32.02 33.56 22.59
CA GLU A 219 -30.84 33.14 23.35
C GLU A 219 -30.69 31.61 23.39
N GLY A 220 -29.46 31.12 23.21
CA GLY A 220 -29.05 29.89 23.88
C GLY A 220 -28.04 28.99 23.16
N SER A 221 -26.95 28.73 23.88
CA SER A 221 -26.10 27.53 23.84
C SER A 221 -24.83 27.59 23.00
N GLY A 222 -23.70 27.63 23.72
CA GLY A 222 -22.37 27.37 23.18
C GLY A 222 -21.95 25.90 23.30
N SER A 223 -20.77 25.65 22.72
CA SER A 223 -19.96 24.41 22.67
C SER A 223 -20.28 23.49 21.48
N GLY A 224 -19.49 23.33 20.41
CA GLY A 224 -18.10 23.75 20.13
C GLY A 224 -17.15 22.53 19.97
N HIS A 225 -16.93 22.05 18.74
CA HIS A 225 -15.73 21.37 18.17
C HIS A 225 -16.18 20.44 17.02
N GLY A 226 -15.63 20.46 15.81
CA GLY A 226 -14.51 21.23 15.28
C GLY A 226 -14.50 21.11 13.75
N ASP A 227 -14.75 22.23 13.08
CA ASP A 227 -14.69 22.31 11.63
C ASP A 227 -13.25 22.57 11.22
N VAL A 228 -12.65 21.59 10.56
CA VAL A 228 -11.37 21.76 9.89
C VAL A 228 -11.64 22.68 8.69
N ASN A 229 -11.07 23.90 8.73
CA ASN A 229 -11.15 24.92 7.69
C ASN A 229 -10.98 24.34 6.27
N VAL A 230 -12.10 24.13 5.58
CA VAL A 230 -12.18 23.73 4.16
C VAL A 230 -11.38 24.70 3.26
N LEU A 231 -11.35 25.98 3.64
CA LEU A 231 -10.54 27.03 3.00
C LEU A 231 -9.04 26.73 2.94
N MET A 232 -8.47 26.02 3.94
CA MET A 232 -7.05 25.65 3.91
C MET A 232 -6.77 24.48 2.97
N MET A 233 -7.73 23.59 2.73
CA MET A 233 -7.56 22.50 1.76
C MET A 233 -7.73 22.99 0.31
N GLN A 234 -8.56 24.02 0.13
CA GLN A 234 -8.82 24.70 -1.13
C GLN A 234 -7.59 25.47 -1.67
N GLU A 235 -6.84 26.15 -0.81
CA GLU A 235 -5.61 26.86 -1.20
C GLU A 235 -4.45 25.91 -1.52
N VAL A 236 -4.45 24.71 -0.91
CA VAL A 236 -3.45 23.65 -1.14
C VAL A 236 -3.68 22.95 -2.49
N LEU A 237 -4.92 22.68 -2.88
CA LEU A 237 -5.22 21.90 -4.09
C LEU A 237 -5.21 22.72 -5.39
N LEU A 238 -5.56 24.01 -5.35
CA LEU A 238 -5.68 24.85 -6.55
C LEU A 238 -4.38 25.53 -6.98
N ASN A 239 -3.37 25.59 -6.12
CA ASN A 239 -2.16 26.33 -6.42
C ASN A 239 -1.03 25.38 -6.85
N LYS A 240 -0.98 25.06 -8.15
CA LYS A 240 0.08 24.25 -8.80
C LYS A 240 1.49 24.78 -8.45
N THR A 241 1.64 26.10 -8.26
CA THR A 241 2.87 26.74 -7.78
C THR A 241 3.13 26.62 -6.29
N TYR A 242 2.10 26.50 -5.44
CA TYR A 242 2.26 26.28 -3.99
C TYR A 242 2.67 24.84 -3.70
N ILE A 243 2.00 23.84 -4.27
CA ILE A 243 2.42 22.44 -4.14
C ILE A 243 3.84 22.28 -4.66
N GLN A 244 4.20 22.89 -5.80
CA GLN A 244 5.56 22.82 -6.33
C GLN A 244 6.59 23.49 -5.40
N ARG A 245 6.26 24.62 -4.76
CA ARG A 245 7.14 25.28 -3.77
C ARG A 245 7.24 24.51 -2.45
N VAL A 246 6.13 23.97 -1.94
CA VAL A 246 6.10 23.14 -0.73
C VAL A 246 6.84 21.83 -0.98
N TYR A 247 6.61 21.18 -2.13
CA TYR A 247 7.34 19.98 -2.54
C TYR A 247 8.84 20.25 -2.69
N LEU A 248 9.22 21.37 -3.32
CA LEU A 248 10.63 21.79 -3.38
C LEU A 248 11.22 22.09 -1.99
N GLN A 249 10.45 22.68 -1.07
CA GLN A 249 10.89 22.93 0.31
C GLN A 249 11.03 21.63 1.11
N VAL A 250 10.09 20.68 0.95
CA VAL A 250 10.10 19.37 1.60
C VAL A 250 11.23 18.50 1.05
N VAL A 251 11.44 18.47 -0.27
CA VAL A 251 12.57 17.76 -0.91
C VAL A 251 13.91 18.37 -0.48
N ARG A 252 13.99 19.71 -0.37
CA ARG A 252 15.20 20.40 0.12
C ARG A 252 15.46 20.09 1.60
N GLN A 253 14.43 20.05 2.44
CA GLN A 253 14.51 19.65 3.86
C GLN A 253 14.87 18.16 4.04
N ALA A 254 14.28 17.26 3.23
CA ALA A 254 14.58 15.82 3.24
C ALA A 254 16.00 15.52 2.75
N SER A 255 16.48 16.29 1.76
CA SER A 255 17.89 16.23 1.34
C SER A 255 18.81 16.66 2.47
N SER A 256 18.53 17.79 3.16
CA SER A 256 19.36 18.22 4.29
C SER A 256 19.32 17.25 5.47
N TYR A 257 18.18 16.60 5.73
CA TYR A 257 18.09 15.56 6.76
C TYR A 257 18.93 14.33 6.40
N SER A 258 18.95 13.91 5.13
CA SER A 258 19.82 12.83 4.68
C SER A 258 21.30 13.17 4.86
N TRP A 259 21.71 14.41 4.59
CA TRP A 259 23.08 14.87 4.84
C TRP A 259 23.42 14.93 6.33
N ILE A 260 22.49 15.34 7.20
CA ILE A 260 22.69 15.37 8.66
C ILE A 260 22.83 13.96 9.23
N VAL A 261 21.98 13.01 8.80
CA VAL A 261 22.07 11.60 9.21
C VAL A 261 23.40 11.00 8.74
N TYR A 262 23.80 11.28 7.50
CA TYR A 262 25.08 10.83 6.96
C TYR A 262 26.29 11.42 7.71
N PHE A 263 26.28 12.71 8.02
CA PHE A 263 27.34 13.36 8.81
C PHE A 263 27.43 12.80 10.23
N SER A 264 26.28 12.58 10.87
CA SER A 264 26.20 11.98 12.21
C SER A 264 26.81 10.58 12.23
N PHE A 265 26.49 9.75 11.22
CA PHE A 265 27.05 8.40 11.07
C PHE A 265 28.57 8.43 10.80
N CYS A 266 29.05 9.35 9.98
CA CYS A 266 30.49 9.50 9.73
C CYS A 266 31.24 9.97 10.99
N LEU A 267 30.66 10.90 11.75
CA LEU A 267 31.23 11.41 13.00
C LEU A 267 31.34 10.31 14.05
N THR A 268 30.32 9.47 14.21
CA THR A 268 30.37 8.35 15.17
C THR A 268 31.44 7.33 14.80
N ILE A 269 31.60 7.00 13.51
CA ILE A 269 32.70 6.14 13.04
C ILE A 269 34.07 6.76 13.39
N LEU A 270 34.28 8.04 13.09
CA LEU A 270 35.55 8.72 13.39
C LEU A 270 35.86 8.72 14.89
N ILE A 271 34.86 8.99 15.73
CA ILE A 271 35.01 8.97 17.19
C ILE A 271 35.39 7.56 17.65
N CYS A 272 34.73 6.51 17.16
CA CYS A 272 35.07 5.13 17.48
C CYS A 272 36.51 4.78 17.08
N CYS A 273 36.94 5.18 15.88
CA CYS A 273 38.33 4.96 15.43
C CYS A 273 39.34 5.66 16.34
N ILE A 274 39.08 6.91 16.75
CA ILE A 274 39.96 7.65 17.67
C ILE A 274 40.06 6.92 19.01
N PHE A 275 38.94 6.46 19.59
CA PHE A 275 38.96 5.71 20.84
C PHE A 275 39.75 4.40 20.73
N SER A 276 39.61 3.66 19.62
CA SER A 276 40.41 2.45 19.38
C SER A 276 41.90 2.76 19.29
N ILE A 277 42.29 3.82 18.59
CA ILE A 277 43.71 4.23 18.47
C ILE A 277 44.27 4.67 19.82
N VAL A 278 43.53 5.46 20.60
CA VAL A 278 43.94 5.90 21.94
C VAL A 278 44.07 4.72 22.90
N GLY A 279 43.14 3.76 22.86
CA GLY A 279 43.21 2.53 23.65
C GLY A 279 44.46 1.71 23.34
N ILE A 280 44.79 1.52 22.06
CA ILE A 280 46.01 0.83 21.64
C ILE A 280 47.27 1.59 22.09
N ALA A 281 47.27 2.92 21.97
CA ALA A 281 48.41 3.74 22.39
C ALA A 281 48.62 3.76 23.91
N GLN A 282 47.55 3.58 24.69
CA GLN A 282 47.61 3.43 26.15
C GLN A 282 48.10 2.03 26.54
N CYS A 283 47.62 0.97 25.90
CA CYS A 283 48.14 -0.38 26.13
C CYS A 283 49.64 -0.50 25.83
N ASN A 284 50.12 0.17 24.79
CA ASN A 284 51.55 0.15 24.43
C ASN A 284 52.45 0.92 25.42
N LYS A 285 51.87 1.72 26.34
CA LYS A 285 52.63 2.38 27.41
C LYS A 285 52.82 1.48 28.64
N ASP A 286 51.93 0.53 28.88
CA ASP A 286 51.99 -0.35 30.05
C ASP A 286 52.97 -1.53 29.88
N ASP A 287 53.28 -1.92 28.63
CA ASP A 287 54.28 -2.97 28.37
C ASP A 287 55.73 -2.52 28.63
N HIS A 288 56.00 -1.21 28.70
CA HIS A 288 57.37 -0.72 28.94
C HIS A 288 57.76 -0.68 30.43
N TYR A 289 56.84 -1.00 31.36
CA TYR A 289 57.12 -1.06 32.81
C TYR A 289 57.31 -2.48 33.35
N ARG A 290 57.04 -3.53 32.55
CA ARG A 290 56.94 -4.92 33.05
C ARG A 290 58.11 -5.83 32.68
N ASP A 291 59.23 -5.29 32.22
CA ASP A 291 60.45 -6.05 31.89
C ASP A 291 61.53 -6.07 32.99
N THR A 292 61.18 -5.68 34.24
CA THR A 292 62.18 -5.59 35.32
C THR A 292 61.85 -6.40 36.58
N GLU A 293 61.13 -7.52 36.52
CA GLU A 293 61.05 -8.41 37.68
C GLU A 293 61.13 -9.90 37.32
N THR A 294 62.40 -10.32 37.23
CA THR A 294 62.99 -11.62 37.58
C THR A 294 62.06 -12.81 37.90
N ILE A 295 62.26 -13.83 37.07
CA ILE A 295 62.00 -15.25 37.26
C ILE A 295 62.51 -15.72 38.63
N ASN A 296 61.63 -16.30 39.46
CA ASN A 296 62.02 -17.26 40.49
C ASN A 296 61.06 -18.46 40.45
N LEU A 297 61.58 -19.57 39.93
CA LEU A 297 60.98 -20.89 39.94
C LEU A 297 61.00 -21.45 41.37
N HIS A 298 59.84 -21.89 41.87
CA HIS A 298 59.81 -22.91 42.91
C HIS A 298 58.79 -23.99 42.57
N VAL A 299 59.33 -25.14 42.23
CA VAL A 299 58.65 -26.42 42.10
C VAL A 299 58.33 -26.91 43.51
N ASN A 300 57.07 -27.29 43.78
CA ASN A 300 56.84 -28.38 44.72
C ASN A 300 55.53 -29.13 44.44
N THR A 301 55.71 -30.44 44.36
CA THR A 301 54.76 -31.53 44.16
C THR A 301 54.13 -31.91 45.50
N THR A 302 52.82 -32.20 45.58
CA THR A 302 52.28 -33.42 46.22
C THR A 302 50.75 -33.54 46.17
N HIS A 303 50.33 -34.72 45.68
CA HIS A 303 49.12 -35.53 45.90
C HIS A 303 48.13 -35.18 47.05
N SER A 304 46.82 -35.22 46.76
CA SER A 304 45.94 -36.38 47.06
C SER A 304 44.44 -36.12 46.89
N ALA A 305 43.81 -37.04 46.16
CA ALA A 305 42.45 -37.60 46.24
C ALA A 305 41.30 -36.81 46.92
N THR A 306 40.22 -36.54 46.18
CA THR A 306 38.92 -37.27 46.26
C THR A 306 37.92 -36.74 45.22
N SER A 307 37.14 -37.66 44.64
CA SER A 307 35.96 -37.48 43.75
C SER A 307 34.92 -38.51 44.23
N PRO A 308 33.61 -38.47 43.89
CA PRO A 308 33.07 -38.04 42.58
C PRO A 308 31.66 -37.38 42.60
N ALA A 309 31.24 -36.83 41.45
CA ALA A 309 30.03 -37.23 40.70
C ALA A 309 29.57 -36.13 39.73
N SER A 310 29.78 -36.33 38.43
CA SER A 310 29.01 -35.69 37.36
C SER A 310 28.73 -36.72 36.27
N LYS A 311 27.45 -36.81 35.87
CA LYS A 311 26.92 -37.78 34.91
C LYS A 311 27.03 -37.22 33.48
N ARG A 312 27.58 -38.08 32.58
CA ARG A 312 27.12 -38.50 31.22
C ARG A 312 26.33 -37.48 30.37
N SER A 313 26.49 -37.36 29.05
CA SER A 313 27.06 -38.28 28.04
C SER A 313 27.19 -37.56 26.70
N ALA A 314 28.22 -37.90 25.92
CA ALA A 314 28.28 -37.71 24.46
C ALA A 314 28.92 -38.96 23.84
N THR A 315 28.38 -39.42 22.70
CA THR A 315 28.92 -40.33 21.64
C THR A 315 27.69 -40.80 20.84
N SER A 316 27.46 -40.48 19.56
CA SER A 316 28.23 -40.46 18.32
C SER A 316 28.69 -41.82 17.78
N SER A 317 28.24 -42.05 16.54
CA SER A 317 28.74 -42.93 15.46
C SER A 317 28.58 -44.45 15.60
N ARG A 318 27.83 -45.04 14.65
CA ARG A 318 28.36 -46.01 13.67
C ARG A 318 27.39 -46.25 12.50
N SER A 319 27.93 -46.17 11.28
CA SER A 319 27.31 -46.57 10.00
C SER A 319 27.28 -48.09 9.83
N GLU A 320 26.37 -48.62 9.02
CA GLU A 320 26.68 -49.56 7.93
C GLU A 320 25.47 -49.76 7.02
N THR A 321 25.78 -49.78 5.72
CA THR A 321 24.99 -49.90 4.49
C THR A 321 24.69 -51.36 4.10
N MET A 322 23.62 -51.59 3.33
CA MET A 322 23.52 -52.46 2.13
C MET A 322 22.05 -52.42 1.64
N GLU A 323 21.74 -51.84 0.48
CA GLU A 323 21.68 -52.49 -0.86
C GLU A 323 20.81 -53.75 -0.86
N SER A 324 19.62 -53.75 -1.45
CA SER A 324 19.30 -53.96 -2.89
C SER A 324 17.91 -54.64 -2.87
N GLU A 325 16.99 -54.66 -3.83
CA GLU A 325 16.87 -54.23 -5.22
C GLU A 325 15.41 -54.55 -5.64
N VAL A 326 14.88 -53.85 -6.67
CA VAL A 326 14.05 -54.39 -7.78
C VAL A 326 12.60 -54.87 -7.46
N SER A 327 11.55 -54.60 -8.25
CA SER A 327 11.32 -53.83 -9.48
C SER A 327 9.84 -53.93 -9.90
N SER A 328 9.35 -52.83 -10.50
CA SER A 328 8.42 -52.71 -11.64
C SER A 328 7.18 -53.61 -11.80
N LYS A 329 6.05 -52.97 -12.09
CA LYS A 329 5.48 -52.76 -13.45
C LYS A 329 4.10 -52.08 -13.31
N LYS A 330 3.89 -50.88 -13.88
CA LYS A 330 3.56 -50.59 -15.29
C LYS A 330 2.20 -51.15 -15.72
N LYS A 331 1.20 -50.27 -15.78
CA LYS A 331 0.41 -50.00 -16.99
C LYS A 331 -0.18 -48.60 -16.92
#